data_AF-B3JEL3-F1
#
_entry.id   AF-B3JEL3-F1
#
_cell.length_a   1.000
_cell.length_b   1.000
_cell.length_c   1.000
_cell.angle_alpha   90.00
_cell.angle_beta   90.00
_cell.angle_gamma   90.00
#
_symmetry.space_group_name_H-M   'P 1'
#
loop_
_entity.id
_entity.type
_entity.pdbx_description
1 polymer ?
#
loop_
_entity_poly.entity_id
_entity_poly.type
_entity_poly.pdbx_seq_one_letter_code
_entity_poly.pdbx_strand_id
1 'polypeptide(L)'
;MYLFAFRSGVYLYSPPVYLNHDHDVALSFRVSPGVTIPLPPNLSTSVDYVPKDAIIHVPATSGEVSNSHAKACYYHVKFAMALEVERVSVLLGYTTSDYDLYGGSRNMIVEGQKIELPRKKQAGTFFIGLTYDF
;
A
#
# COMPACT_ATOMS: atom_id res chain seq x y z
N MET A 1 1.70 13.10 -4.18
CA MET A 1 1.55 11.64 -4.26
C MET A 1 2.86 11.01 -3.81
N TYR A 2 2.87 9.98 -2.96
CA TYR A 2 4.12 9.35 -2.51
C TYR A 2 4.85 8.67 -3.68
N LEU A 3 6.17 8.87 -3.79
CA LEU A 3 6.98 8.35 -4.89
C LEU A 3 7.39 6.88 -4.67
N PHE A 4 7.82 6.57 -3.45
CA PHE A 4 8.17 5.24 -3.00
C PHE A 4 7.50 4.92 -1.67
N ALA A 5 7.39 3.64 -1.34
CA ALA A 5 6.95 3.20 -0.02
C ALA A 5 7.79 2.00 0.44
N PHE A 6 8.49 2.18 1.56
CA PHE A 6 9.18 1.10 2.25
C PHE A 6 8.17 0.29 3.04
N ARG A 7 8.13 -1.03 2.81
CA ARG A 7 7.21 -1.95 3.49
C ARG A 7 8.01 -3.00 4.24
N SER A 8 7.95 -2.97 5.56
CA SER A 8 8.50 -4.01 6.43
C SER A 8 7.37 -4.81 7.05
N GLY A 9 7.62 -6.09 7.32
CA GLY A 9 6.67 -6.98 7.99
C GLY A 9 7.40 -8.18 8.58
N VAL A 10 6.86 -8.69 9.67
CA VAL A 10 7.32 -9.94 10.29
C VAL A 10 6.39 -11.04 9.83
N TYR A 11 6.90 -12.22 9.46
CA TYR A 11 6.05 -13.37 9.13
C TYR A 11 5.98 -14.32 10.31
N LEU A 12 4.76 -14.65 10.70
CA LEU A 12 4.46 -15.68 11.68
C LEU A 12 3.78 -16.83 10.95
N TYR A 13 4.32 -18.03 11.14
CA TYR A 13 3.84 -19.25 10.51
C TYR A 13 3.24 -20.14 11.60
N SER A 14 2.04 -20.66 11.37
CA SER A 14 1.55 -21.77 12.16
C SER A 14 2.32 -23.04 11.77
N PRO A 15 2.48 -24.00 12.70
CA PRO A 15 2.85 -25.35 12.33
C PRO A 15 1.89 -25.91 11.26
N PRO A 16 2.37 -26.77 10.34
CA PRO A 16 1.51 -27.45 9.38
C PRO A 16 0.57 -28.42 10.10
N VAL A 17 -0.71 -28.39 9.71
CA VAL A 17 -1.72 -29.37 10.13
C VAL A 17 -1.92 -30.35 8.99
N TYR A 18 -1.53 -31.60 9.20
CA TYR A 18 -1.73 -32.66 8.21
C TYR A 18 -3.20 -33.07 8.16
N LEU A 19 -3.78 -33.02 6.96
CA LEU A 19 -5.19 -33.30 6.71
C LEU A 19 -5.45 -34.77 6.36
N ASN A 20 -4.43 -35.47 5.87
CA ASN A 20 -4.52 -36.88 5.47
C ASN A 20 -3.69 -37.78 6.41
N HIS A 21 -4.08 -39.06 6.50
CA HIS A 21 -3.36 -40.08 7.26
C HIS A 21 -1.92 -40.29 6.75
N ASP A 22 -1.73 -40.16 5.43
CA ASP A 22 -0.43 -40.34 4.76
C ASP A 22 0.47 -39.10 4.85
N HIS A 23 0.01 -38.01 5.48
CA HIS A 23 0.76 -36.75 5.65
C HIS A 23 1.14 -36.02 4.34
N ASP A 24 0.55 -36.40 3.20
CA ASP A 24 0.83 -35.78 1.89
C ASP A 24 0.17 -34.41 1.67
N VAL A 25 -0.80 -34.06 2.53
CA VAL A 25 -1.53 -32.80 2.48
C VAL A 25 -1.39 -32.07 3.81
N ALA A 26 -0.81 -30.88 3.77
CA ALA A 26 -0.61 -30.02 4.93
C ALA A 26 -1.25 -28.65 4.75
N LEU A 27 -1.87 -28.14 5.81
CA LEU A 27 -2.46 -26.81 5.87
C LEU A 27 -1.67 -25.94 6.85
N SER A 28 -1.20 -24.78 6.40
CA SER A 28 -0.55 -23.79 7.27
C SER A 28 -1.17 -22.41 7.13
N PHE A 29 -1.15 -21.67 8.24
CA PHE A 29 -1.60 -20.29 8.31
C PHE A 29 -0.40 -19.37 8.47
N ARG A 30 -0.44 -18.24 7.78
CA ARG A 30 0.62 -17.24 7.77
C ARG A 30 0.00 -15.88 8.07
N VAL A 31 0.56 -15.19 9.06
CA VAL A 31 0.16 -13.83 9.40
C VAL A 31 1.38 -12.93 9.36
N SER A 32 1.26 -11.78 8.72
CA SER A 32 2.32 -10.79 8.66
C SER A 32 1.82 -9.40 9.01
N PRO A 33 1.98 -8.97 10.27
CA PRO A 33 1.84 -7.57 10.63
C PRO A 33 3.06 -6.80 10.12
N GLY A 34 2.82 -5.60 9.59
CA GLY A 34 3.86 -4.79 9.00
C GLY A 34 3.56 -3.30 8.99
N VAL A 35 4.60 -2.52 8.70
CA VAL A 35 4.56 -1.06 8.63
C VAL A 35 4.92 -0.63 7.20
N THR A 36 4.20 0.37 6.69
CA THR A 36 4.49 1.03 5.41
C THR A 36 4.89 2.48 5.68
N ILE A 37 6.10 2.85 5.27
CA ILE A 37 6.68 4.18 5.40
C ILE A 37 6.82 4.76 3.98
N PRO A 38 6.01 5.76 3.59
CA PRO A 38 6.18 6.43 2.31
C PRO A 38 7.46 7.29 2.29
N LEU A 39 8.16 7.30 1.16
CA LEU A 39 9.40 8.04 0.95
C LEU A 39 9.32 8.87 -0.34
N PRO A 40 9.58 10.20 -0.29
CA PRO A 40 9.68 11.03 0.91
C PRO A 40 8.30 11.24 1.58
N PRO A 41 8.23 11.39 2.92
CA PRO A 41 6.96 11.62 3.62
C PRO A 41 6.29 12.94 3.24
N ASN A 42 7.10 13.97 2.97
CA ASN A 42 6.66 15.28 2.51
C ASN A 42 7.12 15.47 1.06
N LEU A 43 6.16 15.73 0.17
CA LEU A 43 6.45 16.22 -1.17
C LEU A 43 6.23 17.74 -1.20
N SER A 44 7.21 18.44 -1.74
CA SER A 44 7.01 19.75 -2.35
C SER A 44 6.58 19.53 -3.80
N THR A 45 5.48 20.12 -4.23
CA THR A 45 5.03 20.05 -5.62
C THR A 45 4.92 21.45 -6.17
N SER A 46 5.59 21.70 -7.30
CA SER A 46 5.46 22.93 -8.06
C SER A 46 4.06 22.99 -8.67
N VAL A 47 3.31 24.03 -8.35
CA VAL A 47 1.98 24.30 -8.90
C VAL A 47 2.16 25.33 -10.00
N ASP A 48 1.75 24.96 -11.20
CA ASP A 48 1.83 25.77 -12.40
C ASP A 48 0.48 26.49 -12.62
N TYR A 49 0.48 27.81 -12.51
CA TYR A 49 -0.70 28.66 -12.63
C TYR A 49 -0.98 28.97 -14.10
N VAL A 50 -2.06 28.41 -14.66
CA VAL A 50 -2.55 28.73 -16.00
C VAL A 50 -3.72 29.72 -15.90
N PRO A 51 -3.62 30.93 -16.47
CA PRO A 51 -4.69 31.92 -16.41
C PRO A 51 -5.94 31.45 -17.17
N LYS A 52 -7.13 31.74 -16.61
CA LYS A 52 -8.44 31.25 -17.08
C LYS A 52 -8.81 31.66 -18.52
N ASP A 53 -8.20 32.71 -19.05
CA ASP A 53 -8.49 33.25 -20.39
C ASP A 53 -7.47 32.85 -21.48
N ALA A 54 -6.61 31.86 -21.19
CA ALA A 54 -5.58 31.43 -22.14
C ALA A 54 -6.12 30.42 -23.17
N ILE A 55 -6.01 30.76 -24.46
CA ILE A 55 -6.33 29.88 -25.61
C ILE A 55 -5.39 28.66 -25.67
N ILE A 56 -4.22 28.74 -25.03
CA ILE A 56 -3.19 27.69 -24.97
C ILE A 56 -2.79 27.53 -23.51
N HIS A 57 -2.83 26.30 -22.97
CA HIS A 57 -2.47 26.00 -21.58
C HIS A 57 -0.96 26.11 -21.31
N VAL A 58 -0.42 27.34 -21.36
CA VAL A 58 0.96 27.63 -20.97
C VAL A 58 0.94 28.26 -19.57
N PRO A 59 1.62 27.67 -18.57
CA PRO A 59 1.62 28.21 -17.22
C PRO A 59 2.42 29.52 -17.14
N ALA A 60 1.82 30.53 -16.49
CA ALA A 60 2.35 31.89 -16.39
C ALA A 60 3.23 32.11 -15.15
N THR A 61 3.10 31.28 -14.11
CA THR A 61 3.89 31.34 -12.88
C THR A 61 3.88 29.98 -12.21
N SER A 62 5.00 29.57 -11.62
CA SER A 62 5.13 28.31 -10.89
C SER A 62 5.47 28.60 -9.43
N GLY A 63 4.68 28.08 -8.49
CA GLY A 63 4.90 28.23 -7.05
C GLY A 63 5.14 26.88 -6.38
N GLU A 64 6.17 26.78 -5.55
CA GLU A 64 6.47 25.54 -4.84
C GLU A 64 5.61 25.44 -3.57
N VAL A 65 4.66 24.50 -3.55
CA VAL A 65 3.81 24.26 -2.37
C VAL A 65 4.30 23.01 -1.66
N SER A 66 4.72 23.18 -0.40
CA SER A 66 5.17 22.08 0.46
C SER A 66 4.05 21.63 1.39
N ASN A 67 3.89 20.32 1.57
CA ASN A 67 2.97 19.76 2.57
C ASN A 67 3.69 19.59 3.92
N SER A 68 3.10 20.09 5.02
CA SER A 68 3.69 19.99 6.36
C SER A 68 3.05 18.96 7.31
N HIS A 69 2.07 18.14 6.87
CA HIS A 69 1.29 17.29 7.80
C HIS A 69 0.96 15.88 7.27
N ALA A 70 1.82 15.27 6.46
CA ALA A 70 1.59 13.90 5.97
C ALA A 70 1.87 12.85 7.06
N LYS A 71 1.00 11.85 7.21
CA LYS A 71 1.22 10.72 8.15
C LYS A 71 2.44 9.93 7.68
N ALA A 72 3.46 9.81 8.54
CA ALA A 72 4.74 9.20 8.20
C ALA A 72 4.74 7.66 8.24
N CYS A 73 3.75 7.06 8.92
CA CYS A 73 3.66 5.61 9.10
C CYS A 73 2.23 5.11 8.90
N TYR A 74 2.11 4.00 8.18
CA TYR A 74 0.87 3.25 7.97
C TYR A 74 1.08 1.79 8.38
N TYR A 75 0.02 1.10 8.72
CA TYR A 75 0.01 -0.30 9.11
C TYR A 75 -0.62 -1.15 8.02
N HIS A 76 -0.12 -2.38 7.92
CA HIS A 76 -0.77 -3.42 7.12
C HIS A 76 -0.68 -4.75 7.83
N VAL A 77 -1.67 -5.59 7.57
CA VAL A 77 -1.68 -6.98 8.04
C VAL A 77 -2.00 -7.86 6.86
N LYS A 78 -1.13 -8.84 6.61
CA LYS A 78 -1.34 -9.89 5.63
C LYS A 78 -1.77 -11.16 6.34
N PHE A 79 -2.79 -11.80 5.82
CA PHE A 79 -3.22 -13.13 6.20
C PHE A 79 -3.09 -14.02 4.98
N ALA A 80 -2.54 -15.22 5.15
CA ALA A 80 -2.50 -16.20 4.08
C ALA A 80 -2.71 -17.61 4.65
N MET A 81 -3.33 -18.44 3.84
CA MET A 81 -3.51 -19.86 4.04
C MET A 81 -2.72 -20.56 2.94
N ALA A 82 -1.87 -21.50 3.31
CA ALA A 82 -1.12 -22.32 2.38
C ALA A 82 -1.60 -23.77 2.49
N LEU A 83 -1.99 -24.35 1.37
CA LEU A 83 -2.30 -25.77 1.22
C LEU A 83 -1.15 -26.41 0.44
N GLU A 84 -0.39 -27.25 1.11
CA GLU A 84 0.77 -27.93 0.59
C GLU A 84 0.34 -29.37 0.25
N VAL A 85 0.51 -29.77 -1.00
CA VAL A 85 0.17 -31.08 -1.55
C VAL A 85 1.39 -31.62 -2.26
N GLU A 86 2.05 -32.60 -1.65
CA GLU A 86 3.32 -33.17 -2.12
C GLU A 86 4.40 -32.11 -2.43
N ARG A 87 4.55 -31.71 -3.70
CA ARG A 87 5.54 -30.71 -4.17
C ARG A 87 4.91 -29.38 -4.58
N VAL A 88 3.58 -29.25 -4.50
CA VAL A 88 2.85 -28.07 -4.92
C VAL A 88 2.20 -27.42 -3.71
N SER A 89 2.42 -26.12 -3.54
CA SER A 89 1.76 -25.33 -2.50
C SER A 89 0.88 -24.25 -3.12
N VAL A 90 -0.39 -24.25 -2.74
CA VAL A 90 -1.37 -23.21 -3.10
C VAL A 90 -1.50 -22.23 -1.95
N LEU A 91 -1.24 -20.94 -2.20
CA LEU A 91 -1.47 -19.87 -1.24
C LEU A 91 -2.73 -19.08 -1.61
N LEU A 92 -3.59 -18.86 -0.63
CA LEU A 92 -4.68 -17.88 -0.69
C LEU A 92 -4.46 -16.85 0.41
N GLY A 93 -4.45 -15.57 0.07
CA GLY A 93 -4.25 -14.54 1.08
C GLY A 93 -4.97 -13.23 0.84
N TYR A 94 -5.02 -12.45 1.92
CA TYR A 94 -5.66 -11.15 1.99
C TYR A 94 -4.77 -10.18 2.77
N THR A 95 -4.56 -9.00 2.21
CA THR A 95 -3.85 -7.90 2.87
C THR A 95 -4.82 -6.78 3.14
N THR A 96 -4.91 -6.34 4.40
CA THR A 96 -5.59 -5.10 4.78
C THR A 96 -4.56 -4.05 5.20
N SER A 97 -4.79 -2.80 4.84
CA SER A 97 -3.90 -1.69 5.19
C SER A 97 -4.67 -0.40 5.36
N ASP A 98 -4.22 0.46 6.28
CA ASP A 98 -4.71 1.84 6.41
C ASP A 98 -3.94 2.81 5.49
N TYR A 99 -3.14 2.29 4.55
CA TYR A 99 -2.30 3.08 3.65
C TYR A 99 -3.13 4.03 2.78
N ASP A 100 -2.89 5.34 2.96
CA ASP A 100 -3.57 6.41 2.27
C ASP A 100 -2.65 7.04 1.21
N LEU A 101 -2.84 6.67 -0.06
CA LEU A 101 -2.02 7.12 -1.18
C LEU A 101 -1.93 8.67 -1.29
N TYR A 102 -2.97 9.37 -0.84
CA TYR A 102 -3.10 10.82 -0.93
C TYR A 102 -2.80 11.54 0.39
N GLY A 103 -2.35 10.82 1.44
CA GLY A 103 -2.04 11.41 2.73
C GLY A 103 -1.05 12.58 2.66
N GLY A 104 -0.08 12.49 1.75
CA GLY A 104 0.91 13.53 1.45
C GLY A 104 0.47 14.62 0.47
N SER A 105 -0.73 14.59 -0.11
CA SER A 105 -1.22 15.67 -1.00
C SER A 105 -2.50 16.33 -0.49
N ARG A 106 -3.27 15.65 0.36
CA ARG A 106 -4.53 16.18 0.92
C ARG A 106 -4.36 17.35 1.89
N ASN A 107 -3.18 17.52 2.47
CA ASN A 107 -2.87 18.64 3.37
C ASN A 107 -2.18 19.81 2.63
N MET A 108 -2.08 19.75 1.30
CA MET A 108 -1.61 20.90 0.51
C MET A 108 -2.71 21.96 0.42
N ILE A 109 -2.31 23.20 0.68
CA ILE A 109 -3.14 24.39 0.57
C ILE A 109 -2.58 25.18 -0.62
N VAL A 110 -3.39 25.36 -1.66
CA VAL A 110 -3.05 26.18 -2.83
C VAL A 110 -3.92 27.43 -2.75
N GLU A 111 -3.30 28.61 -2.64
CA GLU A 111 -3.99 29.92 -2.54
C GLU A 111 -5.10 29.99 -1.46
N GLY A 112 -4.89 29.32 -0.32
CA GLY A 112 -5.85 29.31 0.79
C GLY A 112 -6.99 28.29 0.64
N GLN A 113 -7.10 27.57 -0.48
CA GLN A 113 -8.02 26.46 -0.67
C GLN A 113 -7.32 25.10 -0.51
N LYS A 114 -7.96 24.20 0.23
CA LYS A 114 -7.49 22.83 0.47
C LYS A 114 -7.93 21.94 -0.68
N ILE A 115 -7.01 21.12 -1.21
CA ILE A 115 -7.34 20.16 -2.26
C ILE A 115 -8.18 19.01 -1.68
N GLU A 116 -9.42 18.86 -2.16
CA GLU A 116 -10.28 17.74 -1.79
C GLU A 116 -9.92 16.48 -2.57
N LEU A 117 -9.12 15.60 -1.96
CA LEU A 117 -8.79 14.29 -2.51
C LEU A 117 -9.56 13.18 -1.77
N PRO A 118 -9.99 12.12 -2.48
CA PRO A 118 -10.74 11.02 -1.89
C PRO A 118 -9.93 10.34 -0.79
N ARG A 119 -10.53 10.23 0.40
CA ARG A 119 -9.94 9.56 1.56
C ARG A 119 -10.35 8.10 1.58
N LYS A 120 -9.46 7.20 1.21
CA LYS A 120 -9.67 5.77 1.42
C LYS A 120 -9.14 5.40 2.80
N LYS A 121 -10.04 5.06 3.74
CA LYS A 121 -9.67 4.70 5.12
C LYS A 121 -8.98 3.34 5.22
N GLN A 122 -9.31 2.40 4.33
CA GLN A 122 -8.77 1.04 4.32
C GLN A 122 -8.65 0.52 2.88
N ALA A 123 -7.51 -0.08 2.57
CA ALA A 123 -7.24 -0.79 1.33
C ALA A 123 -7.15 -2.29 1.60
N GLY A 124 -7.90 -3.08 0.84
CA GLY A 124 -7.88 -4.54 0.88
C GLY A 124 -7.37 -5.10 -0.45
N THR A 125 -6.52 -6.11 -0.41
CA THR A 125 -6.00 -6.80 -1.60
C THR A 125 -6.03 -8.31 -1.38
N PHE A 126 -6.67 -9.04 -2.29
CA PHE A 126 -6.64 -10.50 -2.33
C PHE A 126 -5.52 -10.97 -3.26
N PHE A 127 -4.88 -12.08 -2.92
CA PHE A 127 -3.90 -12.72 -3.78
C PHE A 127 -4.04 -14.24 -3.74
N ILE A 128 -3.67 -14.87 -4.85
CA ILE A 128 -3.54 -16.31 -5.00
C ILE A 128 -2.13 -16.56 -5.50
N GLY A 129 -1.44 -17.54 -4.90
CA GLY A 129 -0.08 -17.93 -5.26
C GLY A 129 0.01 -19.43 -5.47
N LEU A 130 0.91 -19.83 -6.37
CA LEU A 130 1.31 -21.22 -6.56
C LEU A 130 2.81 -21.29 -6.35
N THR A 131 3.27 -22.31 -5.63
CA THR A 131 4.68 -22.57 -5.37
C THR A 131 4.95 -24.04 -5.66
N TYR A 132 6.11 -24.33 -6.24
CA TYR A 132 6.54 -25.68 -6.57
C TYR A 132 7.93 -25.88 -5.99
N ASP A 133 8.09 -26.94 -5.20
CA ASP A 133 9.35 -27.31 -4.57
C ASP A 133 10.08 -28.34 -5.45
N PHE A 134 11.28 -27.97 -5.92
CA PHE A 134 12.10 -28.75 -6.86
C PHE A 134 12.93 -29.84 -6.17
#